data_AF-A0A8S3CNF1-F1
#
_entry.id   AF-A0A8S3CNF1-F1
#
_cell.length_a   1.000
_cell.length_b   1.000
_cell.length_c   1.000
_cell.angle_alpha   90.00
_cell.angle_beta   90.00
_cell.angle_gamma   90.00
#
_symmetry.space_group_name_H-M   'P 1'
#
loop_
_entity.id
_entity.type
_entity.pdbx_description
1 polymer ?
#
loop_
_entity_poly.entity_id
_entity_poly.type
_entity_poly.pdbx_seq_one_letter_code
_entity_poly.pdbx_strand_id
1 'polypeptide(L)'
;MHNAYTNPIVYHDQLWYGFVTLQQSHNRVSSVDYWLTQYNAIPPRPILEDEANYEDIIPWYGGGTITPKWKTRQSAWQSQIAGTFGFTYGAQGIWWACYATKEINYNCGNGSDARAWNTAIDFSVGEQMSFMASFWTAFDWWILVPDENAIIWLAAPNNTQRPYQKTDGNNRTLVIAYLPLQLNGTVYNGTVRNLSPTGVYMSQWFNPRNGTYSMIDKGWMPTKSGLWNIPNQPTSNDDWVLKIQLINGSNTSPNYAFGMNIKRSSDQNINDRFNKAVDGNLSTSWQINNTQGSNNSWLTIEFCVNITFNKVRIIAYGQRTTAYYIEYWNGTNWFIAYTKSTLNNKDDITFTAVTGSQMRIVFTSDDGYSSIVYEVEVYDLTSTDI
;
A
#
# COMPACT_ATOMS: atom_id res chain seq x y z
N MET A 1 19.89 7.20 22.58
CA MET A 1 20.98 6.32 23.04
C MET A 1 21.13 5.24 21.99
N HIS A 2 22.30 5.15 21.38
CA HIS A 2 22.57 4.14 20.36
C HIS A 2 22.95 2.83 21.08
N ASN A 3 21.99 1.93 21.22
CA ASN A 3 22.10 0.73 22.05
C ASN A 3 22.64 -0.43 21.24
N ALA A 4 23.96 -0.42 21.02
CA ALA A 4 24.67 -1.54 20.42
C ALA A 4 24.51 -2.85 21.21
N TYR A 5 24.19 -2.81 22.51
CA TYR A 5 23.80 -3.96 23.34
C TYR A 5 23.22 -3.44 24.67
N THR A 6 22.36 -4.24 25.32
CA THR A 6 21.63 -4.04 26.61
C THR A 6 20.22 -3.45 26.50
N ASN A 7 19.28 -4.40 26.39
CA ASN A 7 17.85 -4.36 26.73
C ASN A 7 17.23 -2.96 26.93
N PRO A 8 16.87 -2.22 25.86
CA PRO A 8 16.19 -0.93 26.00
C PRO A 8 14.87 -1.01 26.79
N ILE A 9 14.30 -2.21 26.93
CA ILE A 9 13.14 -2.50 27.79
C ILE A 9 13.34 -1.99 29.22
N VAL A 10 14.56 -2.03 29.77
CA VAL A 10 14.81 -1.55 31.15
C VAL A 10 14.56 -0.06 31.32
N TYR A 11 14.46 0.70 30.22
CA TYR A 11 14.16 2.13 30.24
C TYR A 11 12.71 2.45 29.87
N HIS A 12 11.87 1.45 29.58
CA HIS A 12 10.48 1.69 29.15
C HIS A 12 9.64 2.40 30.22
N ASP A 13 9.96 2.26 31.49
CA ASP A 13 9.27 2.97 32.60
C ASP A 13 9.76 4.41 32.79
N GLN A 14 10.84 4.82 32.13
CA GLN A 14 11.45 6.13 32.33
C GLN A 14 10.69 7.23 31.59
N LEU A 15 10.34 8.31 32.29
CA LEU A 15 9.61 9.45 31.71
C LEU A 15 10.38 10.15 30.59
N TRP A 16 11.71 10.17 30.65
CA TRP A 16 12.57 10.80 29.63
C TRP A 16 12.75 9.92 28.37
N TYR A 17 12.34 8.65 28.40
CA TYR A 17 12.55 7.71 27.31
C TYR A 17 11.33 7.64 26.38
N GLY A 18 11.21 8.61 25.47
CA GLY A 18 10.03 8.79 24.62
C GLY A 18 9.72 7.59 23.71
N PHE A 19 10.74 7.02 23.07
CA PHE A 19 10.63 5.86 22.20
C PHE A 19 11.95 5.07 22.15
N VAL A 20 11.85 3.81 21.75
CA VAL A 20 12.99 2.90 21.58
C VAL A 20 13.67 3.21 20.26
N THR A 21 14.97 3.46 20.30
CA THR A 21 15.85 3.37 19.13
C THR A 21 16.57 2.04 19.16
N LEU A 22 16.77 1.42 18.01
CA LEU A 22 17.48 0.15 17.86
C LEU A 22 18.60 0.28 16.84
N GLN A 23 19.66 -0.49 17.06
CA GLN A 23 20.71 -0.74 16.08
C GLN A 23 20.77 -2.24 15.76
N GLN A 24 20.10 -2.69 14.70
CA GLN A 24 20.03 -4.11 14.39
C GLN A 24 21.39 -4.70 13.99
N SER A 25 22.21 -3.97 13.22
CA SER A 25 23.44 -4.53 12.61
C SER A 25 24.20 -3.55 11.71
N HIS A 26 25.45 -3.92 11.41
CA HIS A 26 25.89 -4.01 10.01
C HIS A 26 26.36 -5.42 9.57
N ASN A 27 26.07 -5.78 8.31
CA ASN A 27 26.25 -7.07 7.61
C ASN A 27 25.59 -8.34 8.21
N ARG A 28 24.56 -8.19 9.02
CA ARG A 28 23.75 -9.28 9.62
C ARG A 28 22.26 -8.93 9.55
N VAL A 29 21.41 -9.94 9.48
CA VAL A 29 19.96 -9.79 9.62
C VAL A 29 19.52 -10.55 10.86
N SER A 30 18.51 -10.02 11.54
CA SER A 30 17.88 -10.69 12.69
C SER A 30 16.58 -11.35 12.26
N SER A 31 16.07 -12.29 13.06
CA SER A 31 14.66 -12.70 12.94
C SER A 31 13.76 -11.50 13.24
N VAL A 32 12.53 -11.55 12.74
CA VAL A 32 11.44 -10.63 13.10
C VAL A 32 11.29 -10.50 14.64
N ASP A 33 11.63 -11.56 15.38
CA ASP A 33 11.55 -11.62 16.84
C ASP A 33 12.41 -10.58 17.56
N TYR A 34 13.48 -10.07 16.92
CA TYR A 34 14.31 -9.00 17.46
C TYR A 34 13.48 -7.75 17.77
N TRP A 35 12.62 -7.35 16.84
CA TRP A 35 11.73 -6.21 16.99
C TRP A 35 10.47 -6.57 17.79
N LEU A 36 9.90 -7.77 17.60
CA LEU A 36 8.72 -8.20 18.37
C LEU A 36 9.01 -8.26 19.88
N THR A 37 10.23 -8.58 20.27
CA THR A 37 10.65 -8.54 21.68
C THR A 37 10.49 -7.14 22.28
N GLN A 38 10.82 -6.10 21.51
CA GLN A 38 10.64 -4.71 21.93
C GLN A 38 9.17 -4.30 21.88
N TYR A 39 8.44 -4.71 20.84
CA TYR A 39 7.02 -4.37 20.66
C TYR A 39 6.15 -4.93 21.78
N ASN A 40 6.43 -6.17 22.21
CA ASN A 40 5.69 -6.86 23.26
C ASN A 40 6.16 -6.51 24.68
N ALA A 41 7.16 -5.64 24.83
CA ALA A 41 7.68 -5.27 26.13
C ALA A 41 6.68 -4.39 26.91
N ILE A 42 6.67 -4.56 28.24
CA ILE A 42 5.83 -3.80 29.16
C ILE A 42 6.72 -2.97 30.09
N PRO A 43 6.44 -1.66 30.28
CA PRO A 43 5.38 -0.89 29.63
C PRO A 43 5.63 -0.68 28.12
N PRO A 44 4.58 -0.50 27.29
CA PRO A 44 4.74 -0.36 25.85
C PRO A 44 5.44 0.94 25.49
N ARG A 45 6.27 0.90 24.44
CA ARG A 45 6.93 2.08 23.86
C ARG A 45 6.92 2.01 22.33
N PRO A 46 6.78 3.14 21.62
CA PRO A 46 7.04 3.20 20.19
C PRO A 46 8.49 2.80 19.89
N ILE A 47 8.75 2.19 18.73
CA ILE A 47 10.08 1.71 18.34
C ILE A 47 10.45 2.27 16.97
N LEU A 48 11.69 2.74 16.86
CA LEU A 48 12.37 3.12 15.63
C LEU A 48 13.56 2.18 15.44
N GLU A 49 13.64 1.54 14.28
CA GLU A 49 14.92 0.98 13.84
C GLU A 49 15.76 2.14 13.30
N ASP A 50 16.72 2.59 14.10
CA ASP A 50 17.45 3.84 13.91
C ASP A 50 18.79 3.60 13.19
N GLU A 51 19.35 2.40 13.31
CA GLU A 51 20.57 2.04 12.58
C GLU A 51 20.62 0.54 12.24
N ALA A 52 20.35 0.22 10.98
CA ALA A 52 20.49 -1.14 10.47
C ALA A 52 21.61 -1.23 9.42
N ASN A 53 21.56 -2.25 8.58
CA ASN A 53 22.51 -2.46 7.50
C ASN A 53 22.55 -1.26 6.55
N TYR A 54 23.57 -0.41 6.63
CA TYR A 54 23.75 0.66 5.67
C TYR A 54 24.02 0.08 4.26
N GLU A 55 23.47 0.71 3.22
CA GLU A 55 23.73 0.29 1.84
C GLU A 55 25.23 0.40 1.53
N ASP A 56 25.78 -0.64 0.93
CA ASP A 56 27.20 -0.75 0.55
C ASP A 56 28.23 -0.67 1.70
N ILE A 57 27.82 -0.70 2.98
CA ILE A 57 28.79 -0.65 4.09
C ILE A 57 29.67 -1.91 4.14
N ILE A 58 30.94 -1.72 4.50
CA ILE A 58 31.95 -2.77 4.59
C ILE A 58 32.47 -2.84 6.04
N PRO A 59 31.77 -3.55 6.94
CA PRO A 59 32.23 -3.68 8.31
C PRO A 59 33.38 -4.68 8.38
N TRP A 60 34.51 -4.28 8.98
CA TRP A 60 35.67 -5.15 9.18
C TRP A 60 35.33 -6.41 9.98
N TYR A 61 34.47 -6.29 10.99
CA TYR A 61 33.98 -7.40 11.81
C TYR A 61 32.95 -8.28 11.07
N GLY A 62 32.47 -7.84 9.91
CA GLY A 62 31.54 -8.57 9.04
C GLY A 62 32.23 -9.26 7.88
N GLY A 63 33.54 -9.55 7.98
CA GLY A 63 34.30 -10.24 6.94
C GLY A 63 34.89 -9.33 5.86
N GLY A 64 34.76 -8.01 6.01
CA GLY A 64 35.39 -7.04 5.10
C GLY A 64 34.82 -7.05 3.67
N THR A 65 33.57 -7.51 3.51
CA THR A 65 32.86 -7.50 2.22
C THR A 65 31.71 -6.49 2.24
N ILE A 66 31.35 -5.99 1.07
CA ILE A 66 30.17 -5.14 0.86
C ILE A 66 28.93 -5.84 1.40
N THR A 67 28.17 -5.14 2.23
CA THR A 67 26.89 -5.60 2.75
C THR A 67 25.89 -5.76 1.59
N PRO A 68 25.34 -6.96 1.35
CA PRO A 68 24.37 -7.17 0.29
C PRO A 68 23.13 -6.28 0.46
N LYS A 69 22.73 -5.57 -0.61
CA LYS A 69 21.62 -4.60 -0.61
C LYS A 69 20.30 -5.12 -0.06
N TRP A 70 20.01 -6.41 -0.26
CA TRP A 70 18.80 -7.04 0.26
C TRP A 70 18.75 -7.03 1.80
N LYS A 71 19.90 -6.99 2.50
CA LYS A 71 19.93 -6.93 3.98
C LYS A 71 19.36 -5.62 4.49
N THR A 72 19.64 -4.49 3.83
CA THR A 72 19.07 -3.18 4.17
C THR A 72 17.56 -3.17 3.98
N ARG A 73 17.07 -3.63 2.81
CA ARG A 73 15.62 -3.76 2.55
C ARG A 73 14.94 -4.69 3.55
N GLN A 74 15.54 -5.84 3.84
CA GLN A 74 14.98 -6.80 4.78
C GLN A 74 14.87 -6.21 6.19
N SER A 75 15.90 -5.55 6.70
CA SER A 75 15.84 -4.89 8.00
C SER A 75 14.74 -3.83 8.03
N ALA A 76 14.58 -3.04 6.97
CA ALA A 76 13.53 -2.04 6.87
C ALA A 76 12.14 -2.67 6.96
N TRP A 77 11.83 -3.62 6.07
CA TRP A 77 10.51 -4.24 6.03
C TRP A 77 10.19 -5.11 7.25
N GLN A 78 11.14 -5.91 7.74
CA GLN A 78 10.89 -6.71 8.95
C GLN A 78 10.70 -5.85 10.19
N SER A 79 11.43 -4.74 10.33
CA SER A 79 11.22 -3.81 11.46
C SER A 79 9.80 -3.25 11.48
N GLN A 80 9.32 -2.72 10.34
CA GLN A 80 7.98 -2.16 10.26
C GLN A 80 6.90 -3.23 10.42
N ILE A 81 7.07 -4.41 9.84
CA ILE A 81 6.14 -5.53 10.06
C ILE A 81 6.09 -5.98 11.51
N ALA A 82 7.20 -5.90 12.24
CA ALA A 82 7.29 -6.27 13.63
C ALA A 82 6.80 -5.18 14.62
N GLY A 83 6.43 -3.99 14.14
CA GLY A 83 5.83 -2.97 14.99
C GLY A 83 6.61 -1.66 15.12
N THR A 84 7.73 -1.48 14.43
CA THR A 84 8.36 -0.15 14.41
C THR A 84 7.46 0.86 13.70
N PHE A 85 7.50 2.12 14.16
CA PHE A 85 6.74 3.21 13.52
C PHE A 85 7.49 3.82 12.33
N GLY A 86 8.72 3.37 12.07
CA GLY A 86 9.58 3.89 11.03
C GLY A 86 10.90 3.13 10.94
N PHE A 87 11.74 3.59 10.01
CA PHE A 87 13.07 3.07 9.75
C PHE A 87 13.98 4.21 9.29
N THR A 88 15.19 4.27 9.82
CA THR A 88 16.22 5.21 9.37
C THR A 88 17.14 4.52 8.37
N TYR A 89 17.25 5.10 7.17
CA TYR A 89 18.18 4.64 6.14
C TYR A 89 19.57 5.25 6.32
N GLY A 90 20.60 4.46 6.06
CA GLY A 90 21.98 4.93 5.94
C GLY A 90 22.71 4.21 4.82
N ALA A 91 23.79 4.83 4.35
CA ALA A 91 24.62 4.30 3.26
C ALA A 91 26.07 4.68 3.47
N GLN A 92 26.97 3.80 3.01
CA GLN A 92 28.39 4.09 2.94
C GLN A 92 28.64 5.37 2.13
N GLY A 93 29.47 6.26 2.68
CA GLY A 93 29.70 7.59 2.12
C GLY A 93 28.75 8.67 2.64
N ILE A 94 27.46 8.36 2.89
CA ILE A 94 26.50 9.33 3.46
C ILE A 94 26.67 9.48 4.96
N TRP A 95 26.74 8.37 5.70
CA TRP A 95 26.71 8.37 7.18
C TRP A 95 27.88 9.17 7.81
N TRP A 96 29.01 9.25 7.09
CA TRP A 96 30.19 10.03 7.47
C TRP A 96 30.42 11.26 6.57
N ALA A 97 29.50 11.55 5.65
CA ALA A 97 29.58 12.65 4.68
C ALA A 97 30.92 12.71 3.91
N CYS A 98 31.40 11.55 3.43
CA CYS A 98 32.67 11.41 2.76
C CYS A 98 32.71 12.23 1.46
N TYR A 99 33.59 13.23 1.38
CA TYR A 99 33.58 14.20 0.28
C TYR A 99 34.06 13.59 -1.04
N ALA A 100 35.04 12.71 -0.98
CA ALA A 100 35.62 12.06 -2.15
C ALA A 100 36.10 10.63 -1.84
N THR A 101 36.23 9.80 -2.87
CA THR A 101 36.68 8.40 -2.77
C THR A 101 38.16 8.24 -2.37
N LYS A 102 38.89 9.35 -2.21
CA LYS A 102 40.32 9.37 -1.85
C LYS A 102 40.59 9.92 -0.44
N GLU A 103 39.55 10.22 0.33
CA GLU A 103 39.75 10.70 1.70
C GLU A 103 40.47 9.65 2.55
N ILE A 104 41.49 10.09 3.29
CA ILE A 104 42.22 9.25 4.26
C ILE A 104 41.40 9.19 5.55
N ASN A 105 40.23 8.55 5.48
CA ASN A 105 39.40 8.27 6.63
C ASN A 105 38.90 6.83 6.56
N TYR A 106 39.15 6.05 7.60
CA TYR A 106 38.74 4.65 7.68
C TYR A 106 37.22 4.46 7.52
N ASN A 107 36.41 5.42 7.99
CA ASN A 107 34.95 5.40 7.87
C ASN A 107 34.47 5.59 6.42
N CYS A 108 35.30 6.17 5.55
CA CYS A 108 34.98 6.39 4.15
C CYS A 108 35.34 5.21 3.25
N GLY A 109 35.99 4.17 3.78
CA GLY A 109 36.54 3.07 2.98
C GLY A 109 37.87 3.44 2.33
N ASN A 110 38.47 2.50 1.59
CA ASN A 110 39.74 2.73 0.89
C ASN A 110 39.70 2.12 -0.52
N GLY A 111 40.24 2.82 -1.52
CA GLY A 111 40.28 2.33 -2.90
C GLY A 111 38.89 2.13 -3.52
N SER A 112 38.62 0.94 -4.07
CA SER A 112 37.34 0.57 -4.71
C SER A 112 36.14 0.55 -3.76
N ASP A 113 36.41 0.56 -2.46
CA ASP A 113 35.42 0.44 -1.40
C ASP A 113 34.95 1.82 -0.92
N ALA A 114 35.63 2.89 -1.35
CA ALA A 114 35.26 4.23 -0.98
C ALA A 114 34.02 4.71 -1.75
N ARG A 115 33.10 5.37 -1.04
CA ARG A 115 31.89 5.99 -1.61
C ARG A 115 31.88 7.47 -1.24
N ALA A 116 31.69 8.35 -2.22
CA ALA A 116 31.48 9.76 -1.96
C ALA A 116 29.98 9.99 -1.65
N TRP A 117 29.66 10.89 -0.73
CA TRP A 117 28.27 11.13 -0.32
C TRP A 117 27.40 11.52 -1.51
N ASN A 118 27.93 12.34 -2.43
CA ASN A 118 27.22 12.87 -3.59
C ASN A 118 26.93 11.83 -4.67
N THR A 119 27.58 10.67 -4.66
CA THR A 119 27.21 9.53 -5.52
C THR A 119 26.39 8.50 -4.76
N ALA A 120 26.59 8.39 -3.44
CA ALA A 120 25.83 7.50 -2.59
C ALA A 120 24.35 7.92 -2.42
N ILE A 121 24.02 9.20 -2.62
CA ILE A 121 22.61 9.66 -2.65
C ILE A 121 21.78 8.97 -3.73
N ASP A 122 22.40 8.52 -4.82
CA ASP A 122 21.74 7.83 -5.95
C ASP A 122 21.72 6.31 -5.79
N PHE A 123 22.03 5.81 -4.58
CA PHE A 123 21.99 4.38 -4.35
C PHE A 123 20.56 3.82 -4.37
N SER A 124 20.48 2.59 -4.89
CA SER A 124 19.22 1.93 -5.21
C SER A 124 18.34 1.62 -4.00
N VAL A 125 18.90 1.28 -2.84
CA VAL A 125 18.06 1.02 -1.66
C VAL A 125 17.54 2.33 -1.09
N GLY A 126 18.29 3.42 -1.19
CA GLY A 126 17.80 4.78 -0.90
C GLY A 126 16.50 5.10 -1.65
N GLU A 127 16.47 4.88 -2.97
CA GLU A 127 15.25 5.01 -3.77
C GLU A 127 14.15 4.04 -3.30
N GLN A 128 14.49 2.79 -2.99
CA GLN A 128 13.54 1.77 -2.52
C GLN A 128 12.86 2.14 -1.19
N MET A 129 13.51 2.93 -0.33
CA MET A 129 12.86 3.45 0.88
C MET A 129 11.69 4.39 0.56
N SER A 130 11.72 5.10 -0.58
CA SER A 130 10.58 5.90 -1.02
C SER A 130 9.36 5.03 -1.34
N PHE A 131 9.57 3.87 -1.99
CA PHE A 131 8.49 2.93 -2.29
C PHE A 131 7.88 2.34 -1.01
N MET A 132 8.73 2.04 -0.02
CA MET A 132 8.27 1.58 1.29
C MET A 132 7.47 2.66 2.02
N ALA A 133 7.95 3.90 2.05
CA ALA A 133 7.21 5.02 2.63
C ALA A 133 5.85 5.19 1.95
N SER A 134 5.81 5.27 0.62
CA SER A 134 4.56 5.38 -0.14
C SER A 134 3.61 4.21 0.08
N PHE A 135 4.13 2.99 0.24
CA PHE A 135 3.31 1.83 0.57
C PHE A 135 2.61 2.02 1.92
N TRP A 136 3.36 2.28 2.99
CA TRP A 136 2.80 2.39 4.34
C TRP A 136 1.90 3.62 4.54
N THR A 137 2.20 4.74 3.89
CA THR A 137 1.38 5.95 4.00
C THR A 137 0.12 5.94 3.13
N ALA A 138 -0.14 4.86 2.38
CA ALA A 138 -1.35 4.71 1.59
C ALA A 138 -2.57 4.24 2.43
N PHE A 139 -2.40 4.03 3.73
CA PHE A 139 -3.43 3.59 4.66
C PHE A 139 -3.11 4.09 6.08
N ASP A 140 -4.06 3.94 6.99
CA ASP A 140 -3.93 4.29 8.42
C ASP A 140 -3.00 3.31 9.15
N TRP A 141 -1.73 3.20 8.73
CA TRP A 141 -0.79 2.17 9.18
C TRP A 141 -0.64 2.05 10.70
N TRP A 142 -0.96 3.11 11.46
CA TRP A 142 -0.92 3.11 12.92
C TRP A 142 -1.99 2.23 13.57
N ILE A 143 -3.04 1.82 12.83
CA ILE A 143 -4.03 0.84 13.33
C ILE A 143 -3.57 -0.61 13.13
N LEU A 144 -2.48 -0.82 12.38
CA LEU A 144 -1.98 -2.15 12.06
C LEU A 144 -1.02 -2.66 13.13
N VAL A 145 -1.33 -3.83 13.67
CA VAL A 145 -0.55 -4.50 14.71
C VAL A 145 0.08 -5.79 14.19
N PRO A 146 1.27 -6.19 14.66
CA PRO A 146 1.84 -7.51 14.38
C PRO A 146 0.88 -8.62 14.83
N ASP A 147 0.50 -9.52 13.93
CA ASP A 147 -0.52 -10.57 14.18
C ASP A 147 -0.03 -11.93 13.70
N GLU A 148 0.69 -12.67 14.56
CA GLU A 148 1.18 -14.02 14.26
C GLU A 148 0.07 -14.98 13.85
N ASN A 149 -1.15 -14.77 14.36
CA ASN A 149 -2.26 -15.68 14.14
C ASN A 149 -2.95 -15.48 12.79
N ALA A 150 -2.73 -14.34 12.12
CA ALA A 150 -3.39 -14.03 10.85
C ALA A 150 -3.03 -15.01 9.72
N ILE A 151 -1.81 -15.56 9.70
CA ILE A 151 -1.36 -16.45 8.61
C ILE A 151 -0.68 -17.69 9.17
N ILE A 152 -1.06 -18.85 8.66
CA ILE A 152 -0.29 -20.09 8.80
C ILE A 152 0.60 -20.22 7.56
N TRP A 153 1.91 -20.09 7.75
CA TRP A 153 2.89 -20.31 6.68
C TRP A 153 3.23 -21.81 6.56
N LEU A 154 3.29 -22.31 5.32
CA LEU A 154 3.63 -23.69 5.01
C LEU A 154 5.03 -23.75 4.41
N ALA A 155 5.94 -24.47 5.06
CA ALA A 155 7.35 -24.60 4.65
C ALA A 155 8.16 -23.29 4.63
N ALA A 156 7.69 -22.24 5.29
CA ALA A 156 8.47 -21.02 5.48
C ALA A 156 9.62 -21.20 6.48
N PRO A 157 10.74 -20.46 6.33
CA PRO A 157 11.80 -20.45 7.33
C PRO A 157 11.32 -19.95 8.69
N ASN A 158 11.98 -20.40 9.75
CA ASN A 158 11.78 -19.94 11.13
C ASN A 158 12.96 -19.11 11.66
N ASN A 159 13.92 -18.79 10.80
CA ASN A 159 15.16 -18.10 11.15
C ASN A 159 15.10 -16.62 10.74
N THR A 160 16.23 -16.03 10.36
CA THR A 160 16.31 -14.65 9.88
C THR A 160 15.47 -14.37 8.63
N GLN A 161 15.07 -15.38 7.85
CA GLN A 161 14.18 -15.24 6.68
C GLN A 161 12.72 -15.56 6.97
N ARG A 162 12.34 -15.64 8.26
CA ARG A 162 10.96 -15.89 8.67
C ARG A 162 10.03 -14.77 8.14
N PRO A 163 8.96 -15.10 7.40
CA PRO A 163 7.93 -14.13 7.05
C PRO A 163 7.12 -13.75 8.29
N TYR A 164 6.52 -12.57 8.24
CA TYR A 164 5.61 -12.14 9.28
C TYR A 164 4.61 -11.13 8.73
N GLN A 165 3.59 -10.83 9.53
CA GLN A 165 2.44 -10.07 9.06
C GLN A 165 1.87 -9.10 10.11
N LYS A 166 1.20 -8.08 9.60
CA LYS A 166 0.36 -7.15 10.35
C LYS A 166 -1.07 -7.16 9.84
N THR A 167 -2.00 -6.87 10.75
CA THR A 167 -3.43 -6.71 10.46
C THR A 167 -4.02 -5.54 11.23
N ASP A 168 -5.21 -5.09 10.84
CA ASP A 168 -6.07 -4.19 11.61
C ASP A 168 -6.82 -4.94 12.75
N GLY A 169 -6.14 -5.91 13.36
CA GLY A 169 -6.68 -6.77 14.41
C GLY A 169 -7.71 -7.76 13.88
N ASN A 170 -8.83 -7.89 14.60
CA ASN A 170 -9.83 -8.91 14.31
C ASN A 170 -10.72 -8.60 13.10
N ASN A 171 -10.73 -7.35 12.62
CA ASN A 171 -11.53 -6.96 11.45
C ASN A 171 -10.99 -7.57 10.16
N ARG A 172 -9.67 -7.81 10.07
CA ARG A 172 -8.98 -8.33 8.88
C ARG A 172 -9.45 -7.63 7.59
N THR A 173 -9.61 -6.31 7.63
CA THR A 173 -9.87 -5.53 6.41
C THR A 173 -8.59 -5.26 5.64
N LEU A 174 -7.44 -5.32 6.30
CA LEU A 174 -6.13 -5.20 5.69
C LEU A 174 -5.18 -6.21 6.34
N VAL A 175 -4.59 -7.09 5.54
CA VAL A 175 -3.52 -8.01 5.94
C VAL A 175 -2.32 -7.73 5.07
N ILE A 176 -1.20 -7.40 5.71
CA ILE A 176 0.08 -7.15 5.02
C ILE A 176 1.11 -8.11 5.58
N ALA A 177 1.80 -8.83 4.70
CA ALA A 177 2.89 -9.71 5.10
C ALA A 177 4.16 -9.41 4.30
N TYR A 178 5.32 -9.42 4.96
CA TYR A 178 6.60 -9.37 4.29
C TYR A 178 7.22 -10.75 4.24
N LEU A 179 7.62 -11.16 3.03
CA LEU A 179 8.25 -12.42 2.71
C LEU A 179 9.69 -12.11 2.28
N PRO A 180 10.69 -12.38 3.15
CA PRO A 180 12.09 -12.14 2.81
C PRO A 180 12.57 -12.97 1.61
N LEU A 181 13.68 -12.56 0.98
CA LEU A 181 14.39 -13.42 0.01
C LEU A 181 14.79 -14.75 0.67
N GLN A 182 14.81 -15.82 -0.10
CA GLN A 182 15.06 -17.19 0.36
C GLN A 182 16.44 -17.68 -0.08
N LEU A 183 17.37 -17.75 0.87
CA LEU A 183 18.75 -18.18 0.61
C LEU A 183 18.88 -19.65 0.20
N ASN A 184 17.88 -20.47 0.51
CA ASN A 184 17.82 -21.88 0.10
C ASN A 184 17.16 -22.06 -1.29
N GLY A 185 16.75 -20.98 -1.96
CA GLY A 185 16.10 -21.02 -3.27
C GLY A 185 14.67 -21.56 -3.29
N THR A 186 14.06 -21.82 -2.14
CA THR A 186 12.71 -22.43 -2.06
C THR A 186 11.64 -21.37 -1.81
N VAL A 187 10.60 -21.35 -2.64
CA VAL A 187 9.39 -20.54 -2.39
C VAL A 187 8.45 -21.27 -1.44
N TYR A 188 7.67 -20.51 -0.69
CA TYR A 188 6.64 -21.05 0.22
C TYR A 188 5.32 -20.31 0.02
N ASN A 189 4.27 -20.87 0.62
CA ASN A 189 2.91 -20.35 0.60
C ASN A 189 2.33 -20.37 2.01
N GLY A 190 1.04 -20.05 2.14
CA GLY A 190 0.37 -20.10 3.42
C GLY A 190 -1.14 -19.99 3.28
N THR A 191 -1.80 -19.91 4.43
CA THR A 191 -3.24 -19.71 4.52
C THR A 191 -3.50 -18.56 5.47
N VAL A 192 -4.13 -17.49 4.95
CA VAL A 192 -4.66 -16.43 5.81
C VAL A 192 -5.93 -16.93 6.49
N ARG A 193 -6.13 -16.53 7.75
CA ARG A 193 -7.22 -16.98 8.61
C ARG A 193 -8.08 -15.82 9.09
N ASN A 194 -9.27 -16.17 9.57
CA ASN A 194 -10.20 -15.26 10.22
C ASN A 194 -10.61 -14.06 9.35
N LEU A 195 -10.55 -14.21 8.03
CA LEU A 195 -11.18 -13.26 7.12
C LEU A 195 -12.70 -13.31 7.28
N SER A 196 -13.39 -12.21 6.99
CA SER A 196 -14.85 -12.21 6.94
C SER A 196 -15.33 -13.17 5.85
N PRO A 197 -16.11 -14.23 6.16
CA PRO A 197 -16.57 -15.19 5.16
C PRO A 197 -17.52 -14.58 4.10
N THR A 198 -18.10 -13.42 4.42
CA THR A 198 -18.92 -12.61 3.50
C THR A 198 -18.14 -11.45 2.89
N GLY A 199 -16.90 -11.24 3.31
CA GLY A 199 -16.02 -10.21 2.79
C GLY A 199 -15.54 -10.55 1.39
N VAL A 200 -15.47 -9.52 0.56
CA VAL A 200 -14.86 -9.61 -0.78
C VAL A 200 -13.51 -8.92 -0.71
N TYR A 201 -12.49 -9.59 -1.20
CA TYR A 201 -11.11 -9.18 -1.05
C TYR A 201 -10.41 -9.02 -2.40
N MET A 202 -9.33 -8.24 -2.35
CA MET A 202 -8.31 -8.14 -3.38
C MET A 202 -6.97 -8.52 -2.76
N SER A 203 -6.16 -9.26 -3.52
CA SER A 203 -4.83 -9.71 -3.11
C SER A 203 -3.81 -9.35 -4.17
N GLN A 204 -2.69 -8.78 -3.76
CA GLN A 204 -1.63 -8.32 -4.64
C GLN A 204 -0.26 -8.64 -4.05
N TRP A 205 0.71 -8.92 -4.91
CA TRP A 205 2.12 -8.82 -4.59
C TRP A 205 2.60 -7.40 -4.82
N PHE A 206 3.28 -6.82 -3.86
CA PHE A 206 4.05 -5.59 -4.01
C PHE A 206 5.53 -5.92 -4.05
N ASN A 207 6.23 -5.35 -5.04
CA ASN A 207 7.65 -5.53 -5.24
C ASN A 207 8.43 -4.37 -4.54
N PRO A 208 9.09 -4.62 -3.41
CA PRO A 208 9.78 -3.58 -2.65
C PRO A 208 11.03 -3.02 -3.35
N ARG A 209 11.48 -3.63 -4.47
CA ARG A 209 12.65 -3.17 -5.23
C ARG A 209 12.32 -2.06 -6.21
N ASN A 210 11.07 -1.95 -6.66
CA ASN A 210 10.66 -1.02 -7.71
C ASN A 210 9.25 -0.41 -7.51
N GLY A 211 8.57 -0.72 -6.41
CA GLY A 211 7.28 -0.12 -6.07
C GLY A 211 6.08 -0.63 -6.87
N THR A 212 6.24 -1.67 -7.71
CA THR A 212 5.14 -2.14 -8.55
C THR A 212 4.26 -3.18 -7.87
N TYR A 213 2.97 -3.18 -8.23
CA TYR A 213 2.01 -4.19 -7.80
C TYR A 213 1.75 -5.20 -8.92
N SER A 214 1.61 -6.47 -8.55
CA SER A 214 1.12 -7.55 -9.42
C SER A 214 -0.13 -8.15 -8.79
N MET A 215 -1.23 -8.22 -9.55
CA MET A 215 -2.47 -8.80 -9.07
C MET A 215 -2.30 -10.31 -8.83
N ILE A 216 -2.72 -10.79 -7.67
CA ILE A 216 -2.87 -12.22 -7.42
C ILE A 216 -4.29 -12.63 -7.81
N ASP A 217 -5.27 -11.96 -7.20
CA ASP A 217 -6.70 -12.20 -7.41
C ASP A 217 -7.50 -10.99 -6.89
N LYS A 218 -8.69 -10.74 -7.46
CA LYS A 218 -9.57 -9.62 -7.11
C LYS A 218 -11.03 -10.06 -7.14
N GLY A 219 -11.79 -9.64 -6.13
CA GLY A 219 -13.22 -9.99 -6.05
C GLY A 219 -13.46 -11.38 -5.47
N TRP A 220 -12.46 -11.96 -4.81
CA TRP A 220 -12.57 -13.29 -4.22
C TRP A 220 -13.19 -13.22 -2.83
N MET A 221 -13.84 -14.32 -2.44
CA MET A 221 -14.37 -14.52 -1.10
C MET A 221 -13.58 -15.62 -0.38
N PRO A 222 -13.33 -15.50 0.92
CA PRO A 222 -12.76 -16.59 1.70
C PRO A 222 -13.70 -17.80 1.73
N THR A 223 -13.18 -18.94 2.18
CA THR A 223 -14.02 -20.08 2.54
C THR A 223 -15.00 -19.72 3.67
N LYS A 224 -16.01 -20.56 3.92
CA LYS A 224 -16.96 -20.40 5.04
C LYS A 224 -16.27 -20.27 6.41
N SER A 225 -15.06 -20.81 6.55
CA SER A 225 -14.25 -20.72 7.76
C SER A 225 -13.32 -19.50 7.80
N GLY A 226 -13.47 -18.54 6.88
CA GLY A 226 -12.64 -17.33 6.82
C GLY A 226 -11.21 -17.58 6.34
N LEU A 227 -11.00 -18.62 5.53
CA LEU A 227 -9.66 -19.01 5.04
C LEU A 227 -9.48 -18.64 3.57
N TRP A 228 -8.28 -18.22 3.20
CA TRP A 228 -7.86 -18.09 1.80
C TRP A 228 -6.41 -18.55 1.62
N ASN A 229 -6.13 -19.21 0.51
CA ASN A 229 -4.80 -19.75 0.21
C ASN A 229 -3.94 -18.69 -0.47
N ILE A 230 -2.85 -18.33 0.18
CA ILE A 230 -1.81 -17.47 -0.37
C ILE A 230 -1.02 -18.33 -1.36
N PRO A 231 -0.83 -17.92 -2.62
CA PRO A 231 0.02 -18.67 -3.55
C PRO A 231 1.49 -18.58 -3.13
N ASN A 232 2.35 -19.36 -3.79
CA ASN A 232 3.79 -19.16 -3.64
C ASN A 232 4.16 -17.71 -4.00
N GLN A 233 5.11 -17.14 -3.26
CA GLN A 233 5.74 -15.89 -3.66
C GLN A 233 6.34 -16.01 -5.09
N PRO A 234 6.38 -14.93 -5.88
CA PRO A 234 6.74 -15.02 -7.29
C PRO A 234 8.13 -15.62 -7.56
N THR A 235 9.11 -15.29 -6.71
CA THR A 235 10.48 -15.79 -6.82
C THR A 235 11.11 -16.00 -5.44
N SER A 236 12.08 -16.93 -5.36
CA SER A 236 12.82 -17.21 -4.13
C SER A 236 14.03 -16.29 -3.94
N ASN A 237 14.63 -15.78 -5.01
CA ASN A 237 15.79 -14.89 -4.97
C ASN A 237 15.44 -13.41 -4.72
N ASP A 238 14.19 -13.11 -4.40
CA ASP A 238 13.70 -11.76 -4.14
C ASP A 238 12.76 -11.72 -2.95
N ASP A 239 12.62 -10.54 -2.35
CA ASP A 239 11.66 -10.25 -1.29
C ASP A 239 10.29 -9.79 -1.83
N TRP A 240 9.21 -10.05 -1.11
CA TRP A 240 7.86 -9.70 -1.57
C TRP A 240 7.00 -9.22 -0.41
N VAL A 241 6.08 -8.31 -0.71
CA VAL A 241 5.06 -7.89 0.25
C VAL A 241 3.72 -8.39 -0.27
N LEU A 242 3.03 -9.21 0.52
CA LEU A 242 1.64 -9.57 0.28
C LEU A 242 0.75 -8.47 0.84
N LYS A 243 -0.19 -7.98 0.03
CA LYS A 243 -1.28 -7.12 0.48
C LYS A 243 -2.61 -7.82 0.18
N ILE A 244 -3.39 -8.09 1.21
CA ILE A 244 -4.79 -8.52 1.11
C ILE A 244 -5.64 -7.41 1.69
N GLN A 245 -6.58 -6.89 0.90
CA GLN A 245 -7.44 -5.80 1.29
C GLN A 245 -8.89 -6.18 1.04
N LEU A 246 -9.71 -6.03 2.06
CA LEU A 246 -11.15 -6.09 1.93
C LEU A 246 -11.60 -4.92 1.06
N ILE A 247 -12.27 -5.25 -0.04
CA ILE A 247 -12.86 -4.25 -0.92
C ILE A 247 -14.35 -4.02 -0.55
N ASN A 248 -14.93 -4.90 0.29
CA ASN A 248 -16.31 -4.82 0.79
C ASN A 248 -16.41 -5.14 2.30
N GLY A 249 -16.48 -4.14 3.20
CA GLY A 249 -16.90 -4.44 4.58
C GLY A 249 -16.71 -3.34 5.62
N SER A 250 -17.37 -2.20 5.41
CA SER A 250 -17.71 -1.24 6.47
C SER A 250 -19.19 -0.90 6.33
N ASN A 251 -20.14 -1.79 6.71
CA ASN A 251 -21.60 -1.53 6.74
C ASN A 251 -22.21 -0.76 5.54
N THR A 252 -21.55 -0.80 4.40
CA THR A 252 -21.91 -0.16 3.15
C THR A 252 -21.38 -1.10 2.09
N SER A 253 -22.20 -1.38 1.08
CA SER A 253 -21.82 -2.21 -0.05
C SER A 253 -20.43 -1.86 -0.62
N PRO A 254 -19.75 -2.80 -1.31
CA PRO A 254 -18.59 -2.53 -2.20
C PRO A 254 -18.65 -1.17 -2.88
N ASN A 255 -17.61 -0.34 -2.81
CA ASN A 255 -17.41 0.65 -3.89
C ASN A 255 -16.74 -0.07 -5.07
N TYR A 256 -17.53 -0.57 -6.02
CA TYR A 256 -17.05 -1.24 -7.22
C TYR A 256 -16.22 -0.36 -8.15
N ALA A 257 -16.30 0.97 -8.02
CA ALA A 257 -15.49 1.89 -8.81
C ALA A 257 -14.05 2.01 -8.31
N PHE A 258 -13.79 1.74 -7.02
CA PHE A 258 -12.50 2.01 -6.40
C PHE A 258 -11.33 1.32 -7.14
N GLY A 259 -10.36 2.14 -7.54
CA GLY A 259 -9.16 1.74 -8.28
C GLY A 259 -9.42 1.20 -9.68
N MET A 260 -10.62 1.38 -10.25
CA MET A 260 -10.93 0.93 -11.61
C MET A 260 -10.31 1.84 -12.66
N ASN A 261 -10.16 1.31 -13.87
CA ASN A 261 -9.78 2.12 -15.01
C ASN A 261 -10.93 3.04 -15.39
N ILE A 262 -10.59 4.27 -15.74
CA ILE A 262 -11.56 5.24 -16.25
C ILE A 262 -11.20 5.70 -17.66
N LYS A 263 -12.22 5.95 -18.46
CA LYS A 263 -12.13 6.70 -19.72
C LYS A 263 -12.96 7.97 -19.57
N ARG A 264 -12.61 9.03 -20.29
CA ARG A 264 -13.38 10.27 -20.26
C ARG A 264 -13.33 11.00 -21.59
N SER A 265 -14.28 11.89 -21.80
CA SER A 265 -14.40 12.69 -23.02
C SER A 265 -13.26 13.69 -23.19
N SER A 266 -12.77 14.29 -22.10
CA SER A 266 -11.65 15.23 -22.10
C SER A 266 -11.04 15.43 -20.72
N ASP A 267 -9.89 16.13 -20.70
CA ASP A 267 -9.16 16.53 -19.51
C ASP A 267 -8.95 18.05 -19.53
N GLN A 268 -9.11 18.72 -18.39
CA GLN A 268 -8.70 20.12 -18.26
C GLN A 268 -7.18 20.26 -18.32
N ASN A 269 -6.43 19.32 -17.74
CA ASN A 269 -4.97 19.30 -17.80
C ASN A 269 -4.38 17.88 -17.72
N ILE A 270 -3.06 17.74 -17.94
CA ILE A 270 -2.35 16.44 -17.91
C ILE A 270 -2.50 15.69 -16.58
N ASN A 271 -2.66 16.40 -15.46
CA ASN A 271 -2.78 15.79 -14.14
C ASN A 271 -4.16 15.20 -13.91
N ASP A 272 -5.18 15.55 -14.69
CA ASP A 272 -6.52 14.96 -14.58
C ASP A 272 -6.58 13.56 -15.22
N ARG A 273 -5.44 13.09 -15.76
CA ARG A 273 -5.39 11.88 -16.57
C ARG A 273 -5.38 10.56 -15.80
N PHE A 274 -5.17 10.63 -14.50
CA PHE A 274 -5.10 9.45 -13.63
C PHE A 274 -6.50 9.05 -13.15
N ASN A 275 -6.63 7.91 -12.50
CA ASN A 275 -7.87 7.35 -11.92
C ASN A 275 -8.42 8.17 -10.73
N LYS A 276 -8.23 9.49 -10.75
CA LYS A 276 -8.48 10.43 -9.65
C LYS A 276 -9.93 10.54 -9.18
N ALA A 277 -10.87 10.15 -10.03
CA ALA A 277 -12.30 10.16 -9.69
C ALA A 277 -12.75 8.84 -9.05
N VAL A 278 -11.84 7.89 -8.85
CA VAL A 278 -12.12 6.55 -8.30
C VAL A 278 -10.97 6.06 -7.42
N ASP A 279 -10.12 6.94 -6.90
CA ASP A 279 -8.94 6.57 -6.12
C ASP A 279 -9.17 6.67 -4.60
N GLY A 280 -10.38 7.05 -4.18
CA GLY A 280 -10.76 7.25 -2.78
C GLY A 280 -10.12 8.48 -2.14
N ASN A 281 -9.47 9.35 -2.91
CA ASN A 281 -8.81 10.54 -2.39
C ASN A 281 -9.58 11.81 -2.77
N LEU A 282 -10.32 12.36 -1.81
CA LEU A 282 -11.13 13.57 -2.02
C LEU A 282 -10.31 14.86 -2.24
N SER A 283 -8.98 14.81 -2.16
CA SER A 283 -8.09 15.92 -2.51
C SER A 283 -7.69 15.93 -4.00
N THR A 284 -7.99 14.86 -4.72
CA THR A 284 -7.75 14.72 -6.16
C THR A 284 -9.07 14.73 -6.93
N SER A 285 -9.03 15.17 -8.19
CA SER A 285 -10.23 15.26 -9.02
C SER A 285 -9.92 15.07 -10.50
N TRP A 286 -10.94 14.67 -11.24
CA TRP A 286 -11.01 14.86 -12.69
C TRP A 286 -11.87 16.08 -13.03
N GLN A 287 -11.49 16.83 -14.06
CA GLN A 287 -12.25 17.98 -14.54
C GLN A 287 -12.44 17.90 -16.07
N ILE A 288 -13.66 18.19 -16.51
CA ILE A 288 -13.99 18.34 -17.93
C ILE A 288 -13.24 19.56 -18.48
N ASN A 289 -12.70 19.46 -19.70
CA ASN A 289 -12.05 20.59 -20.35
C ASN A 289 -13.00 21.77 -20.51
N ASN A 290 -12.60 22.95 -20.02
CA ASN A 290 -13.41 24.17 -20.03
C ASN A 290 -13.89 24.57 -21.44
N THR A 291 -13.12 24.28 -22.49
CA THR A 291 -13.50 24.59 -23.87
C THR A 291 -14.58 23.65 -24.39
N GLN A 292 -14.59 22.40 -23.92
CA GLN A 292 -15.63 21.43 -24.30
C GLN A 292 -16.94 21.67 -23.55
N GLY A 293 -16.86 22.04 -22.27
CA GLY A 293 -18.04 22.19 -21.43
C GLY A 293 -18.74 20.86 -21.14
N SER A 294 -19.81 20.90 -20.37
CA SER A 294 -20.52 19.69 -19.95
C SER A 294 -21.39 19.07 -21.04
N ASN A 295 -21.61 19.72 -22.19
CA ASN A 295 -22.48 19.18 -23.25
C ASN A 295 -21.88 17.92 -23.89
N ASN A 296 -22.49 16.76 -23.62
CA ASN A 296 -22.05 15.44 -24.08
C ASN A 296 -20.63 15.06 -23.62
N SER A 297 -20.24 15.56 -22.45
CA SER A 297 -19.02 15.14 -21.77
C SER A 297 -19.32 13.95 -20.86
N TRP A 298 -18.36 13.04 -20.68
CA TRP A 298 -18.61 11.79 -19.98
C TRP A 298 -17.38 11.26 -19.24
N LEU A 299 -17.64 10.49 -18.18
CA LEU A 299 -16.66 9.69 -17.44
C LEU A 299 -17.18 8.26 -17.35
N THR A 300 -16.43 7.31 -17.90
CA THR A 300 -16.71 5.89 -17.93
C THR A 300 -15.82 5.16 -16.93
N ILE A 301 -16.40 4.25 -16.17
CA ILE A 301 -15.71 3.32 -15.28
C ILE A 301 -15.78 1.93 -15.93
N GLU A 302 -14.63 1.31 -16.13
CA GLU A 302 -14.51 -0.02 -16.74
C GLU A 302 -14.36 -1.09 -15.65
N PHE A 303 -15.39 -1.93 -15.49
CA PHE A 303 -15.35 -3.05 -14.57
C PHE A 303 -14.67 -4.25 -15.23
N CYS A 304 -13.93 -5.04 -14.45
CA CYS A 304 -13.23 -6.23 -14.97
C CYS A 304 -14.19 -7.37 -15.34
N VAL A 305 -15.41 -7.34 -14.79
CA VAL A 305 -16.48 -8.33 -15.00
C VAL A 305 -17.82 -7.60 -15.03
N ASN A 306 -18.87 -8.29 -15.48
CA ASN A 306 -20.23 -7.79 -15.28
C ASN A 306 -20.53 -7.73 -13.78
N ILE A 307 -20.88 -6.55 -13.29
CA ILE A 307 -21.34 -6.34 -11.92
C ILE A 307 -22.81 -5.94 -11.93
N THR A 308 -23.54 -6.31 -10.89
CA THR A 308 -24.85 -5.74 -10.59
C THR A 308 -24.65 -4.56 -9.63
N PHE A 309 -25.35 -3.45 -9.88
CA PHE A 309 -25.31 -2.27 -9.03
C PHE A 309 -26.62 -1.49 -9.12
N ASN A 310 -26.96 -0.78 -8.06
CA ASN A 310 -28.21 -0.02 -7.95
C ASN A 310 -28.03 1.32 -7.23
N LYS A 311 -26.81 1.64 -6.79
CA LYS A 311 -26.48 2.93 -6.20
C LYS A 311 -25.17 3.49 -6.75
N VAL A 312 -25.16 4.80 -7.00
CA VAL A 312 -23.99 5.57 -7.39
C VAL A 312 -23.88 6.80 -6.50
N ARG A 313 -22.72 7.01 -5.87
CA ARG A 313 -22.39 8.28 -5.22
C ARG A 313 -21.47 9.08 -6.13
N ILE A 314 -21.74 10.38 -6.27
CA ILE A 314 -20.87 11.31 -6.98
C ILE A 314 -20.53 12.46 -6.03
N ILE A 315 -19.24 12.75 -5.86
CA ILE A 315 -18.73 13.88 -5.09
C ILE A 315 -18.09 14.86 -6.07
N ALA A 316 -18.58 16.08 -6.09
CA ALA A 316 -18.24 17.08 -7.10
C ALA A 316 -17.96 18.46 -6.48
N TYR A 317 -17.23 19.30 -7.21
CA TYR A 317 -17.00 20.68 -6.80
C TYR A 317 -18.20 21.57 -7.14
N GLY A 318 -18.85 22.10 -6.10
CA GLY A 318 -19.96 23.02 -6.27
C GLY A 318 -21.14 22.38 -7.02
N GLN A 319 -22.09 23.22 -7.39
CA GLN A 319 -23.27 22.84 -8.17
C GLN A 319 -23.14 23.27 -9.64
N ARG A 320 -22.01 22.94 -10.26
CA ARG A 320 -21.72 23.36 -11.64
C ARG A 320 -22.56 22.61 -12.68
N THR A 321 -22.83 21.33 -12.47
CA THR A 321 -23.60 20.51 -13.42
C THR A 321 -25.10 20.74 -13.25
N THR A 322 -25.78 21.15 -14.33
CA THR A 322 -27.21 21.45 -14.37
C THR A 322 -28.05 20.42 -15.13
N ALA A 323 -27.44 19.34 -15.63
CA ALA A 323 -28.11 18.10 -15.98
C ALA A 323 -27.08 16.99 -16.31
N TYR A 324 -27.41 15.76 -15.93
CA TYR A 324 -26.64 14.56 -16.28
C TYR A 324 -27.51 13.30 -16.23
N TYR A 325 -26.99 12.21 -16.78
CA TYR A 325 -27.58 10.88 -16.62
C TYR A 325 -26.48 9.82 -16.45
N ILE A 326 -26.87 8.67 -15.89
CA ILE A 326 -26.00 7.51 -15.67
C ILE A 326 -26.44 6.42 -16.64
N GLU A 327 -25.48 5.83 -17.34
CA GLU A 327 -25.71 4.68 -18.21
C GLU A 327 -24.84 3.50 -17.82
N TYR A 328 -25.27 2.31 -18.24
CA TYR A 328 -24.52 1.06 -18.13
C TYR A 328 -24.43 0.36 -19.48
N TRP A 329 -23.34 -0.36 -19.69
CA TRP A 329 -23.12 -1.17 -20.89
C TRP A 329 -23.55 -2.62 -20.64
N ASN A 330 -24.54 -3.09 -21.39
CA ASN A 330 -25.07 -4.45 -21.22
C ASN A 330 -24.30 -5.52 -22.03
N GLY A 331 -23.21 -5.14 -22.70
CA GLY A 331 -22.47 -5.98 -23.66
C GLY A 331 -22.70 -5.62 -25.13
N THR A 332 -23.75 -4.85 -25.45
CA THR A 332 -24.10 -4.49 -26.84
C THR A 332 -24.53 -3.04 -27.01
N ASN A 333 -25.28 -2.48 -26.07
CA ASN A 333 -25.76 -1.09 -26.13
C ASN A 333 -25.61 -0.42 -24.75
N TRP A 334 -25.55 0.91 -24.77
CA TRP A 334 -25.70 1.74 -23.57
C TRP A 334 -27.17 1.93 -23.24
N PHE A 335 -27.52 1.80 -21.96
CA PHE A 335 -28.86 2.04 -21.44
C PHE A 335 -28.80 3.02 -20.28
N ILE A 336 -29.76 3.94 -20.23
CA ILE A 336 -29.91 4.90 -19.13
C ILE A 336 -30.45 4.18 -17.90
N ALA A 337 -29.69 4.21 -16.82
CA ALA A 337 -30.10 3.73 -15.50
C ALA A 337 -30.81 4.83 -14.68
N TYR A 338 -30.39 6.09 -14.85
CA TYR A 338 -30.89 7.22 -14.06
C TYR A 338 -30.64 8.56 -14.75
N THR A 339 -31.54 9.53 -14.57
CA THR A 339 -31.41 10.92 -15.10
C THR A 339 -31.67 11.93 -14.00
N LYS A 340 -30.89 13.03 -13.94
CA LYS A 340 -31.04 14.09 -12.95
C LYS A 340 -30.74 15.48 -13.52
N SER A 341 -31.41 16.50 -12.99
CA SER A 341 -31.29 17.89 -13.41
C SER A 341 -30.24 18.72 -12.65
N THR A 342 -29.59 18.20 -11.62
CA THR A 342 -28.53 18.94 -10.90
C THR A 342 -27.65 17.96 -10.16
N LEU A 343 -26.34 18.12 -10.28
CA LEU A 343 -25.37 17.43 -9.43
C LEU A 343 -25.04 18.34 -8.25
N ASN A 344 -25.35 17.89 -7.04
CA ASN A 344 -24.91 18.59 -5.83
C ASN A 344 -23.42 18.31 -5.56
N ASN A 345 -22.84 19.01 -4.57
CA ASN A 345 -21.48 18.72 -4.10
C ASN A 345 -21.30 17.23 -3.71
N LYS A 346 -22.40 16.59 -3.30
CA LYS A 346 -22.50 15.15 -3.11
C LYS A 346 -23.90 14.69 -3.43
N ASP A 347 -24.02 13.67 -4.27
CA ASP A 347 -25.27 13.00 -4.56
C ASP A 347 -25.17 11.50 -4.30
N ASP A 348 -26.08 10.97 -3.49
CA ASP A 348 -26.32 9.54 -3.30
C ASP A 348 -27.53 9.13 -4.13
N ILE A 349 -27.31 8.42 -5.23
CA ILE A 349 -28.33 8.11 -6.23
C ILE A 349 -28.65 6.63 -6.15
N THR A 350 -29.93 6.28 -6.04
CA THR A 350 -30.39 4.88 -6.07
C THR A 350 -31.40 4.71 -7.21
N PHE A 351 -31.34 3.58 -7.92
CA PHE A 351 -32.22 3.23 -9.03
C PHE A 351 -32.44 1.70 -9.07
N THR A 352 -33.27 1.20 -9.98
CA THR A 352 -33.48 -0.24 -10.15
C THR A 352 -32.15 -0.92 -10.50
N ALA A 353 -31.82 -2.04 -9.85
CA ALA A 353 -30.56 -2.74 -10.09
C ALA A 353 -30.34 -3.06 -11.57
N VAL A 354 -29.15 -2.74 -12.07
CA VAL A 354 -28.70 -3.00 -13.44
C VAL A 354 -27.43 -3.82 -13.43
N THR A 355 -27.17 -4.57 -14.50
CA THR A 355 -25.94 -5.36 -14.64
C THR A 355 -25.18 -4.94 -15.89
N GLY A 356 -23.88 -4.67 -15.75
CA GLY A 356 -23.03 -4.29 -16.88
C GLY A 356 -21.54 -4.38 -16.59
N SER A 357 -20.72 -4.42 -17.65
CA SER A 357 -19.26 -4.40 -17.55
C SER A 357 -18.67 -2.99 -17.54
N GLN A 358 -19.48 -1.98 -17.80
CA GLN A 358 -19.10 -0.57 -17.69
C GLN A 358 -20.29 0.24 -17.21
N MET A 359 -19.99 1.36 -16.57
CA MET A 359 -20.94 2.45 -16.39
C MET A 359 -20.32 3.77 -16.85
N ARG A 360 -21.15 4.75 -17.18
CA ARG A 360 -20.67 6.11 -17.41
C ARG A 360 -21.64 7.15 -16.88
N ILE A 361 -21.09 8.25 -16.40
CA ILE A 361 -21.84 9.48 -16.11
C ILE A 361 -21.72 10.35 -17.37
N VAL A 362 -22.85 10.73 -17.95
CA VAL A 362 -22.92 11.66 -19.08
C VAL A 362 -23.48 12.98 -18.60
N PHE A 363 -22.64 14.00 -18.65
CA PHE A 363 -23.00 15.38 -18.37
C PHE A 363 -23.66 15.97 -19.63
N THR A 364 -24.69 16.78 -19.45
CA THR A 364 -25.42 17.39 -20.59
C THR A 364 -25.49 18.90 -20.52
N SER A 365 -25.42 19.50 -19.34
CA SER A 365 -25.36 20.96 -19.18
C SER A 365 -24.69 21.37 -17.87
N ASP A 366 -24.19 22.60 -17.84
CA ASP A 366 -23.61 23.24 -16.66
C ASP A 366 -24.10 24.69 -16.49
N ASP A 367 -23.60 25.38 -15.46
CA ASP A 367 -23.89 26.77 -15.10
C ASP A 367 -22.94 27.79 -15.77
N GLY A 368 -22.18 27.35 -16.79
CA GLY A 368 -21.11 28.14 -17.41
C GLY A 368 -19.71 27.76 -16.94
N TYR A 369 -19.58 26.87 -15.95
CA TYR A 369 -18.31 26.28 -15.54
C TYR A 369 -18.32 24.76 -15.71
N SER A 370 -17.25 24.20 -16.27
CA SER A 370 -17.14 22.76 -16.44
C SER A 370 -17.10 21.98 -15.12
N SER A 371 -17.70 20.79 -15.15
CA SER A 371 -17.85 19.92 -13.98
C SER A 371 -16.50 19.38 -13.50
N ILE A 372 -16.34 19.32 -12.17
CA ILE A 372 -15.18 18.73 -11.48
C ILE A 372 -15.71 17.63 -10.57
N VAL A 373 -15.17 16.43 -10.72
CA VAL A 373 -15.55 15.23 -9.95
C VAL A 373 -14.37 14.81 -9.10
N TYR A 374 -14.56 14.82 -7.78
CA TYR A 374 -13.59 14.32 -6.81
C TYR A 374 -13.63 12.80 -6.73
N GLU A 375 -14.83 12.22 -6.63
CA GLU A 375 -14.97 10.78 -6.47
C GLU A 375 -16.31 10.28 -7.04
N VAL A 376 -16.29 9.08 -7.61
CA VAL A 376 -17.45 8.31 -8.03
C VAL A 376 -17.37 6.96 -7.33
N GLU A 377 -18.45 6.62 -6.63
CA GLU A 377 -18.57 5.37 -5.92
C GLU A 377 -19.78 4.58 -6.44
N VAL A 378 -19.68 3.26 -6.53
CA VAL A 378 -20.68 2.39 -7.17
C VAL A 378 -20.97 1.20 -6.30
N TYR A 379 -22.24 0.95 -6.02
CA TYR A 379 -22.70 0.06 -4.96
C TYR A 379 -23.84 -0.85 -5.43
N ASP A 380 -23.90 -2.06 -4.88
CA ASP A 380 -25.08 -2.93 -4.89
C ASP A 380 -25.66 -3.00 -3.47
N LEU A 381 -26.68 -2.18 -3.22
CA LEU A 381 -27.45 -2.20 -1.99
C LEU A 381 -28.37 -3.41 -1.99
N THR A 382 -28.24 -4.27 -0.98
CA THR A 382 -29.20 -5.35 -0.74
C THR A 382 -30.36 -4.82 0.11
N SER A 383 -31.47 -5.56 0.18
CA SER A 383 -32.68 -5.12 0.92
C SER A 383 -32.46 -4.90 2.43
N THR A 384 -31.30 -5.26 2.97
CA THR A 384 -30.89 -5.00 4.37
C THR A 384 -30.15 -3.67 4.56
N ASP A 385 -29.84 -2.95 3.47
CA ASP A 385 -29.06 -1.71 3.46
C ASP A 385 -29.91 -0.44 3.28
N ILE A 386 -31.25 -0.56 3.39
CA ILE A 386 -32.24 0.54 3.30
C ILE A 386 -32.82 0.84 4.69
#